data_AF-A0AB39VRW2-F1
#
_entry.id   AF-A0AB39VRW2-F1
#
_cell.length_a   1.000
_cell.length_b   1.000
_cell.length_c   1.000
_cell.angle_alpha   90.00
_cell.angle_beta   90.00
_cell.angle_gamma   90.00
#
_symmetry.space_group_name_H-M   'P 1'
#
loop_
_entity.id
_entity.type
_entity.pdbx_description
1 polymer ?
#
loop_
_entity_poly.entity_id
_entity_poly.type
_entity_poly.pdbx_seq_one_letter_code
_entity_poly.pdbx_strand_id
1 'polypeptide(L)'
;MAKNRSRRLRKKLHIEEFQELGFSVKWRFPEGTDVNTIDESLDAFIEGAIEPGKLAFDGSGYLQWEGLVCLQEIGLCTDEHRELVKKWLEDHKMQDVEVSELFDIWWD
;
A
#
# COMPACT_ATOMS: atom_id res chain seq x y z
N MET A 1 22.09 7.64 -22.37
CA MET A 1 21.23 6.60 -21.77
C MET A 1 21.14 5.43 -22.74
N ALA A 2 21.42 4.19 -22.31
CA ALA A 2 21.43 3.04 -23.22
C ALA A 2 20.01 2.78 -23.75
N LYS A 3 19.81 2.96 -25.06
CA LYS A 3 18.50 2.88 -25.75
C LYS A 3 17.85 1.50 -25.75
N ASN A 4 18.53 0.45 -25.33
CA ASN A 4 18.01 -0.91 -25.24
C ASN A 4 18.68 -1.66 -24.09
N ARG A 5 18.03 -1.66 -22.92
CA ARG A 5 18.43 -2.52 -21.80
C ARG A 5 17.96 -3.95 -22.09
N SER A 6 18.78 -4.95 -21.79
CA SER A 6 18.35 -6.35 -21.93
C SER A 6 17.23 -6.67 -20.94
N ARG A 7 16.38 -7.66 -21.24
CA ARG A 7 15.30 -8.09 -20.33
C ARG A 7 15.80 -8.39 -18.91
N ARG A 8 16.97 -9.03 -18.77
CA ARG A 8 17.61 -9.27 -17.47
C ARG A 8 17.94 -7.97 -16.73
N LEU A 9 18.44 -6.96 -17.45
CA LEU A 9 18.77 -5.67 -16.86
C LEU A 9 17.52 -4.89 -16.47
N ARG A 10 16.44 -4.95 -17.26
CA ARG A 10 15.16 -4.34 -16.92
C ARG A 10 14.54 -4.96 -15.68
N LYS A 11 14.58 -6.29 -15.56
CA LYS A 11 14.18 -7.00 -14.34
C LYS A 11 14.99 -6.58 -13.12
N LYS A 12 16.32 -6.50 -13.26
CA LYS A 12 17.20 -6.11 -12.16
C LYS A 12 16.95 -4.67 -11.68
N LEU A 13 16.52 -3.80 -12.58
CA LEU A 13 16.28 -2.38 -12.29
C LEU A 13 14.80 -2.07 -11.99
N HIS A 14 13.89 -3.05 -12.05
CA HIS A 14 12.44 -2.85 -11.88
C HIS A 14 11.87 -1.72 -12.76
N ILE A 15 12.08 -1.83 -14.08
CA ILE A 15 11.64 -0.85 -15.08
C ILE A 15 10.91 -1.52 -16.24
N GLU A 16 10.20 -0.72 -17.04
CA GLU A 16 9.38 -1.18 -18.17
C GLU A 16 8.40 -2.27 -17.73
N GLU A 17 8.51 -3.51 -18.23
CA GLU A 17 7.61 -4.60 -17.89
C GLU A 17 7.77 -5.13 -16.45
N PHE A 18 8.74 -4.58 -15.70
CA PHE A 18 8.98 -4.89 -14.28
C PHE A 18 8.79 -3.69 -13.36
N GLN A 19 8.23 -2.59 -13.88
CA GLN A 19 7.91 -1.43 -13.05
C GLN A 19 6.78 -1.79 -12.07
N GLU A 20 6.91 -1.30 -10.84
CA GLU A 20 5.93 -1.46 -9.79
C GLU A 20 5.51 -0.10 -9.26
N LEU A 21 4.23 0.23 -9.41
CA LEU A 21 3.66 1.43 -8.80
C LEU A 21 2.89 1.04 -7.55
N GLY A 22 3.15 1.77 -6.48
CA GLY A 22 2.47 1.67 -5.21
C GLY A 22 2.11 3.04 -4.67
N PHE A 23 1.61 3.07 -3.45
CA PHE A 23 1.30 4.30 -2.73
C PHE A 23 1.50 4.07 -1.24
N SER A 24 1.81 5.14 -0.50
CA SER A 24 1.83 5.09 0.95
C SER A 24 0.46 5.41 1.51
N VAL A 25 0.17 4.81 2.65
CA VAL A 25 -1.05 5.06 3.42
C VAL A 25 -0.65 5.24 4.88
N LYS A 26 -1.25 6.22 5.53
CA LYS A 26 -1.11 6.44 6.96
C LYS A 26 -2.45 6.78 7.58
N TRP A 27 -2.63 6.35 8.82
CA TRP A 27 -3.84 6.61 9.59
C TRP A 27 -3.53 6.52 11.08
N ARG A 28 -4.52 6.89 11.89
CA ARG A 28 -4.44 6.86 13.34
C ARG A 28 -5.65 6.12 13.93
N PHE A 29 -5.39 5.26 14.90
CA PHE A 29 -6.40 4.70 15.78
C PHE A 29 -6.83 5.73 16.83
N PRO A 30 -8.11 5.75 17.25
CA PRO A 30 -8.56 6.59 18.35
C PRO A 30 -7.68 6.45 19.59
N GLU A 31 -7.51 7.55 20.33
CA GLU A 31 -6.73 7.52 21.58
C GLU A 31 -7.34 6.52 22.58
N GLY A 32 -6.48 5.73 23.21
CA GLY A 32 -6.91 4.69 24.16
C GLY A 32 -7.34 3.37 23.52
N THR A 33 -7.23 3.21 22.20
CA THR A 33 -7.38 1.90 21.54
C THR A 33 -6.33 0.93 22.09
N ASP A 34 -6.77 -0.25 22.53
CA ASP A 34 -5.88 -1.28 23.05
C ASP A 34 -5.24 -2.10 21.93
N VAL A 35 -4.17 -2.80 22.26
CA VAL A 35 -3.36 -3.55 21.29
C VAL A 35 -4.17 -4.63 20.57
N ASN A 36 -5.07 -5.34 21.26
CA ASN A 36 -5.83 -6.41 20.62
C ASN A 36 -6.80 -5.84 19.59
N THR A 37 -7.43 -4.70 19.89
CA THR A 37 -8.29 -4.00 18.92
C THR A 37 -7.49 -3.53 17.71
N ILE A 38 -6.24 -3.08 17.89
CA ILE A 38 -5.36 -2.71 16.78
C ILE A 38 -5.06 -3.94 15.92
N ASP A 39 -4.65 -5.05 16.53
CA ASP A 39 -4.34 -6.30 15.83
C ASP A 39 -5.55 -6.82 15.05
N GLU A 40 -6.74 -6.90 15.67
CA GLU A 40 -7.98 -7.32 15.01
C GLU A 40 -8.39 -6.39 13.86
N SER A 41 -8.14 -5.08 13.99
CA SER A 41 -8.45 -4.11 12.93
C SER A 41 -7.50 -4.25 11.73
N LEU A 42 -6.25 -4.65 11.97
CA LEU A 42 -5.28 -4.91 10.90
C LEU A 42 -5.61 -6.18 10.14
N ASP A 43 -6.01 -7.24 10.84
CA ASP A 43 -6.51 -8.47 10.21
C ASP A 43 -7.74 -8.14 9.32
N ALA A 44 -8.70 -7.38 9.86
CA ALA A 44 -9.87 -6.94 9.09
C ALA A 44 -9.50 -6.04 7.90
N PHE A 45 -8.48 -5.18 8.04
CA PHE A 45 -7.98 -4.35 6.95
C PHE A 45 -7.38 -5.20 5.82
N ILE A 46 -6.59 -6.21 6.18
CA ILE A 46 -5.98 -7.12 5.22
C ILE A 46 -7.07 -7.89 4.47
N GLU A 47 -8.01 -8.50 5.18
CA GLU A 47 -9.10 -9.29 4.58
C GLU A 47 -10.08 -8.42 3.77
N GLY A 48 -10.35 -7.21 4.22
CA GLY A 48 -11.40 -6.35 3.67
C GLY A 48 -10.95 -5.41 2.55
N ALA A 49 -9.71 -4.93 2.58
CA ALA A 49 -9.19 -3.95 1.63
C ALA A 49 -8.02 -4.46 0.78
N ILE A 50 -7.12 -5.23 1.38
CA ILE A 50 -5.86 -5.62 0.73
C ILE A 50 -6.04 -6.86 -0.14
N GLU A 51 -6.52 -7.97 0.43
CA GLU A 51 -6.67 -9.24 -0.30
C GLU A 51 -7.65 -9.17 -1.49
N PRO A 52 -8.84 -8.52 -1.40
CA PRO A 52 -9.77 -8.47 -2.51
C PRO A 52 -9.21 -7.70 -3.72
N GLY A 53 -8.37 -6.70 -3.47
CA GLY A 53 -7.66 -5.93 -4.49
C GLY A 53 -6.40 -6.63 -5.02
N LYS A 54 -6.06 -7.84 -4.53
CA LYS A 54 -4.77 -8.51 -4.77
C LYS A 54 -3.58 -7.59 -4.46
N LEU A 55 -3.73 -6.79 -3.42
CA LEU A 55 -2.72 -5.87 -2.94
C LEU A 55 -1.83 -6.57 -1.90
N ALA A 56 -0.64 -6.03 -1.73
CA ALA A 56 0.27 -6.32 -0.64
C ALA A 56 0.42 -5.06 0.20
N PHE A 57 0.48 -5.23 1.52
CA PHE A 57 0.70 -4.16 2.47
C PHE A 57 1.93 -4.47 3.32
N ASP A 58 2.87 -3.55 3.37
CA ASP A 58 4.00 -3.58 4.30
C ASP A 58 3.96 -2.31 5.13
N GLY A 59 3.87 -2.45 6.45
CA GLY A 59 3.64 -1.31 7.31
C GLY A 59 3.98 -1.61 8.75
N SER A 60 4.11 -0.54 9.52
CA SER A 60 4.36 -0.64 10.95
C SER A 60 3.72 0.53 11.69
N GLY A 61 3.40 0.30 12.96
CA GLY A 61 2.76 1.32 13.76
C GLY A 61 2.33 0.82 15.13
N TYR A 62 1.68 1.73 15.85
CA TYR A 62 0.91 1.42 17.04
C TYR A 62 -0.44 2.15 16.98
N LEU A 63 -0.59 3.29 17.66
CA LEU A 63 -1.75 4.15 17.45
C LEU A 63 -1.66 4.94 16.14
N GLN A 64 -0.45 5.12 15.60
CA GLN A 64 -0.22 5.73 14.29
C GLN A 64 0.40 4.66 13.41
N TRP A 65 -0.23 4.40 12.27
CA TRP A 65 0.21 3.43 11.29
C TRP A 65 0.62 4.14 10.02
N GLU A 66 1.69 3.63 9.43
CA GLU A 66 2.15 4.02 8.11
C GLU A 66 2.62 2.76 7.39
N GLY A 67 2.34 2.67 6.11
CA GLY A 67 2.81 1.58 5.29
C GLY A 67 2.73 1.87 3.80
N LEU A 68 3.32 0.97 3.04
CA LEU A 68 3.34 0.92 1.59
C LEU A 68 2.32 -0.12 1.11
N VAL A 69 1.56 0.25 0.09
CA VAL A 69 0.66 -0.66 -0.63
C VAL A 69 1.14 -0.79 -2.08
N CYS A 70 1.27 -2.03 -2.55
CA CYS A 70 1.52 -2.37 -3.95
C CYS A 70 0.67 -3.58 -4.37
N LEU A 71 0.82 -4.09 -5.60
CA LEU A 71 0.21 -5.36 -6.01
C LEU A 71 1.03 -6.55 -5.46
N GLN A 72 0.36 -7.67 -5.19
CA GLN A 72 1.05 -8.92 -4.82
C GLN A 72 1.94 -9.48 -5.95
N GLU A 73 1.58 -9.17 -7.19
CA GLU A 73 2.36 -9.49 -8.38
C GLU A 73 2.94 -8.20 -8.96
N ILE A 74 4.03 -8.34 -9.73
CA ILE A 74 4.65 -7.20 -10.42
C ILE A 74 3.60 -6.48 -11.28
N GLY A 75 3.37 -5.21 -10.99
CA GLY A 75 2.42 -4.40 -11.73
C GLY A 75 2.19 -3.04 -11.10
N LEU A 76 1.19 -2.34 -11.63
CA LEU A 76 0.92 -0.95 -11.28
C LEU A 76 -0.36 -0.87 -10.48
N CYS A 77 -0.30 -0.33 -9.26
CA CYS A 77 -1.51 0.12 -8.58
C CYS A 77 -2.19 1.25 -9.39
N THR A 78 -3.51 1.37 -9.22
CA THR A 78 -4.33 2.39 -9.86
C THR A 78 -4.93 3.32 -8.80
N ASP A 79 -5.50 4.43 -9.24
CA ASP A 79 -6.26 5.33 -8.36
C ASP A 79 -7.46 4.63 -7.73
N GLU A 80 -8.06 3.64 -8.39
CA GLU A 80 -9.15 2.83 -7.82
C GLU A 80 -8.68 2.04 -6.58
N HIS A 81 -7.44 1.52 -6.58
CA HIS A 81 -6.87 0.86 -5.39
C HIS A 81 -6.67 1.85 -4.24
N ARG A 82 -6.22 3.08 -4.55
CA ARG A 82 -6.04 4.14 -3.55
C ARG A 82 -7.37 4.51 -2.91
N GLU A 83 -8.41 4.70 -3.72
CA GLU A 83 -9.76 5.02 -3.26
C GLU A 83 -10.36 3.89 -2.44
N LEU A 84 -10.16 2.63 -2.84
CA LEU A 84 -10.62 1.45 -2.09
C LEU A 84 -10.01 1.42 -0.68
N VAL A 85 -8.69 1.54 -0.57
CA VAL A 85 -7.98 1.53 0.72
C VAL A 85 -8.41 2.72 1.59
N LYS A 86 -8.45 3.92 1.01
CA LYS A 86 -8.88 5.13 1.72
C LYS A 86 -10.29 4.98 2.28
N LYS A 87 -11.23 4.57 1.43
CA LYS A 87 -12.63 4.41 1.80
C LYS A 87 -12.81 3.37 2.89
N TRP A 88 -12.11 2.24 2.80
CA TRP A 88 -12.20 1.20 3.83
C TRP A 88 -11.77 1.76 5.19
N LEU A 89 -10.64 2.48 5.26
CA LEU A 89 -10.14 3.06 6.52
C LEU A 89 -11.11 4.11 7.10
N GLU A 90 -11.67 4.96 6.24
CA GLU A 90 -12.68 5.96 6.64
C GLU A 90 -13.97 5.30 7.15
N ASP A 91 -14.48 4.27 6.46
CA ASP A 91 -15.68 3.51 6.85
C ASP A 91 -15.48 2.79 8.20
N HIS A 92 -14.24 2.40 8.52
CA HIS A 92 -13.86 1.79 9.80
C HIS A 92 -13.43 2.81 10.87
N LYS A 93 -13.72 4.09 10.66
CA LYS A 93 -13.52 5.20 11.63
C LYS A 93 -12.06 5.44 12.02
N MET A 94 -11.13 5.12 11.13
CA MET A 94 -9.74 5.53 11.32
C MET A 94 -9.64 7.06 11.19
N GLN A 95 -8.74 7.65 11.97
CA GLN A 95 -8.49 9.09 12.01
C GLN A 95 -7.32 9.45 11.10
N ASP A 96 -7.27 10.71 10.66
CA ASP A 96 -6.14 11.27 9.90
C ASP A 96 -5.70 10.40 8.71
N VAL A 97 -6.67 9.79 8.00
CA VAL A 97 -6.40 8.91 6.86
C VAL A 97 -5.83 9.72 5.70
N GLU A 98 -4.60 9.41 5.32
CA GLU A 98 -3.91 10.00 4.18
C GLU A 98 -3.36 8.91 3.27
N VAL A 99 -3.55 9.09 1.96
CA VAL A 99 -3.06 8.19 0.91
C VAL A 99 -2.28 9.04 -0.09
N SER A 100 -1.01 8.71 -0.34
CA SER A 100 -0.16 9.44 -1.28
C SER A 100 -0.62 9.27 -2.72
N GLU A 101 -0.04 10.04 -3.64
CA GLU A 101 -0.08 9.72 -5.07
C GLU A 101 0.64 8.40 -5.37
N LEU A 102 0.42 7.86 -6.58
CA LEU A 102 1.14 6.68 -7.05
C LEU A 102 2.60 7.03 -7.33
N PHE A 103 3.52 6.19 -6.87
CA PHE A 103 4.96 6.34 -7.11
C PHE A 103 5.64 5.01 -7.41
N ASP A 104 6.83 5.08 -7.99
CA ASP A 104 7.66 3.91 -8.28
C ASP A 104 8.35 3.44 -7.00
N ILE A 105 7.94 2.29 -6.48
CA ILE A 105 8.37 1.80 -5.16
C ILE A 105 9.87 1.45 -5.09
N TRP A 106 10.57 1.46 -6.22
CA TRP A 106 12.00 1.14 -6.28
C TRP A 106 12.88 2.37 -6.41
N TRP A 107 12.33 3.52 -6.81
CA TRP A 107 13.12 4.68 -7.23
C TRP A 107 12.67 6.03 -6.66
N ASP A 108 11.47 6.12 -6.09
CA ASP A 108 10.94 7.34 -5.44
C ASP A 108 11.20 7.39 -3.93
#